data_AF-A0A7S2LFG3-F1
#
_entry.id   AF-A0A7S2LFG3-F1
#
_cell.length_a   1.000
_cell.length_b   1.000
_cell.length_c   1.000
_cell.angle_alpha   90.00
_cell.angle_beta   90.00
_cell.angle_gamma   90.00
#
_symmetry.space_group_name_H-M   'P 1'
#
loop_
_entity.id
_entity.type
_entity.pdbx_description
1 polymer ?
#
loop_
_entity_poly.entity_id
_entity_poly.type
_entity_poly.pdbx_seq_one_letter_code
_entity_poly.pdbx_strand_id
1 'polypeptide(L)'
;MASSKEEKIATSSKAEMLSEFSVDLVTDAKMHRTFLQSLHQHKISWDNLVLQNEDNSFALSMHRYTQLWLPMIYDANTQKISCKKQTPFVPPSDIAWLWHCHRLAPYDYMRYIKSQQRERNLSIEDASFVPFSFQHYDSNTGAINVCNSDEEVCRETRRLWERLYPKEPFFLKDSSSLVPVTTDVDKSLTTAADCQNGRMLLNGFDLYGSTLRQATFLWQVSSPAFEDDDFLQDAVVNYFRFLSLKKHCADTVGKERFIIVPTYQIDLMWHTHMLADCNGTAYRKDCHRILRKTLDHDDSLNDRSEGSDLNRAFDATKKLWLEVYGVEYFVCGGMYRGEPPAGYYRSDWKAAEGSILCNHYQSVVVGNAHLVDKAGASSTSPASESTSIESRPRWITPEQTSSTGKPGFIPMKEKSTERGVNNNEQVKDYIFG
;
A
#
# COMPACT_ATOMS: atom_id res chain seq x y z
N MET A 1 -5.98 34.78 6.42
CA MET A 1 -6.57 33.57 7.04
C MET A 1 -5.90 32.27 6.60
N ALA A 2 -5.12 32.20 5.50
CA ALA A 2 -4.30 31.01 5.16
C ALA A 2 -3.07 30.85 6.08
N SER A 3 -2.38 31.97 6.35
CA SER A 3 -1.16 31.99 7.19
C SER A 3 -1.36 31.41 8.60
N SER A 4 -2.51 31.63 9.25
CA SER A 4 -2.74 31.10 10.62
C SER A 4 -3.03 29.60 10.69
N LYS A 5 -3.30 28.92 9.57
CA LYS A 5 -3.51 27.46 9.54
C LYS A 5 -2.26 26.71 9.10
N GLU A 6 -1.45 27.29 8.23
CA GLU A 6 -0.14 26.75 7.85
C GLU A 6 0.83 26.80 9.04
N GLU A 7 0.80 27.90 9.79
CA GLU A 7 1.53 28.07 11.05
C GLU A 7 1.11 27.05 12.12
N LYS A 8 -0.14 26.57 12.09
CA LYS A 8 -0.65 25.56 13.03
C LYS A 8 -0.11 24.14 12.75
N ILE A 9 0.12 23.78 11.48
CA ILE A 9 0.66 22.44 11.11
C ILE A 9 2.15 22.34 11.48
N ALA A 10 2.89 23.44 11.37
CA ALA A 10 4.29 23.49 11.77
C ALA A 10 4.48 23.48 13.30
N THR A 11 3.45 23.84 14.08
CA THR A 11 3.54 24.03 15.54
C THR A 11 2.82 22.98 16.38
N SER A 12 2.11 22.01 15.78
CA SER A 12 1.50 20.90 16.50
C SER A 12 2.55 20.09 17.27
N SER A 13 2.22 19.68 18.49
CA SER A 13 3.05 18.77 19.28
C SER A 13 3.01 17.34 18.73
N LYS A 14 4.03 16.54 19.05
CA LYS A 14 4.08 15.10 18.72
C LYS A 14 2.84 14.35 19.23
N ALA A 15 2.42 14.66 20.46
CA ALA A 15 1.24 14.03 21.07
C ALA A 15 -0.07 14.34 20.33
N GLU A 16 -0.25 15.60 19.89
CA GLU A 16 -1.41 15.97 19.10
C GLU A 16 -1.43 15.21 17.77
N MET A 17 -0.30 15.17 17.04
CA MET A 17 -0.21 14.45 15.77
C MET A 17 -0.46 12.95 15.88
N LEU A 18 -0.02 12.31 16.98
CA LEU A 18 -0.32 10.89 17.25
C LEU A 18 -1.83 10.65 17.45
N SER A 19 -2.52 11.58 18.10
CA SER A 19 -3.97 11.49 18.35
C SER A 19 -4.84 11.76 17.12
N GLU A 20 -4.24 12.16 16.00
CA GLU A 20 -4.94 12.43 14.74
C GLU A 20 -5.29 11.15 13.98
N PHE A 21 -5.02 9.95 14.47
CA PHE A 21 -5.45 8.72 13.82
C PHE A 21 -6.42 7.94 14.69
N SER A 22 -7.46 7.38 14.07
CA SER A 22 -8.50 6.61 14.75
C SER A 22 -8.09 5.17 15.06
N VAL A 23 -6.91 4.76 14.60
CA VAL A 23 -6.28 3.45 14.84
C VAL A 23 -4.89 3.64 15.46
N ASP A 24 -4.44 2.65 16.23
CA ASP A 24 -3.09 2.65 16.79
C ASP A 24 -2.09 2.17 15.72
N LEU A 25 -1.60 3.12 14.93
CA LEU A 25 -0.66 2.83 13.84
C LEU A 25 0.67 2.23 14.31
N VAL A 26 1.10 2.46 15.55
CA VAL A 26 2.36 1.87 16.05
C VAL A 26 2.15 0.37 16.29
N THR A 27 1.10 0.02 17.03
CA THR A 27 0.74 -1.39 17.29
C THR A 27 0.41 -2.12 15.98
N ASP A 28 -0.42 -1.50 15.13
CA ASP A 28 -0.83 -2.09 13.86
C ASP A 28 0.35 -2.28 12.90
N ALA A 29 1.33 -1.37 12.89
CA ALA A 29 2.51 -1.49 12.02
C ALA A 29 3.40 -2.69 12.42
N LYS A 30 3.53 -2.97 13.73
CA LYS A 30 4.22 -4.17 14.21
C LYS A 30 3.48 -5.44 13.82
N MET A 31 2.15 -5.48 14.01
CA MET A 31 1.32 -6.60 13.55
C MET A 31 1.44 -6.81 12.04
N HIS A 32 1.41 -5.73 11.26
CA HIS A 32 1.60 -5.76 9.81
C HIS A 32 2.97 -6.32 9.43
N ARG A 33 4.05 -5.91 10.11
CA ARG A 33 5.38 -6.45 9.88
C ARG A 33 5.46 -7.96 10.21
N THR A 34 4.89 -8.40 11.33
CA THR A 34 4.78 -9.82 11.69
C THR A 34 4.01 -10.62 10.63
N PHE A 35 2.92 -10.06 10.12
CA PHE A 35 2.13 -10.66 9.04
C PHE A 35 2.98 -10.88 7.78
N LEU A 36 3.68 -9.84 7.31
CA LEU A 36 4.54 -9.93 6.14
C LEU A 36 5.69 -10.93 6.34
N GLN A 37 6.32 -10.94 7.52
CA GLN A 37 7.37 -11.90 7.86
C GLN A 37 6.87 -13.34 7.83
N SER A 38 5.70 -13.60 8.40
CA SER A 38 5.13 -14.94 8.43
C SER A 38 4.73 -15.41 7.02
N LEU A 39 4.11 -14.54 6.21
CA LEU A 39 3.85 -14.84 4.79
C LEU A 39 5.13 -15.18 4.03
N HIS A 40 6.21 -14.44 4.27
CA HIS A 40 7.49 -14.64 3.63
C HIS A 40 8.16 -15.96 4.05
N GLN A 41 8.17 -16.29 5.35
CA GLN A 41 8.74 -17.54 5.87
C GLN A 41 8.04 -18.78 5.31
N HIS A 42 6.71 -18.70 5.17
CA HIS A 42 5.89 -19.73 4.54
C HIS A 42 5.83 -19.63 3.02
N LYS A 43 6.70 -18.79 2.42
CA LYS A 43 6.86 -18.63 0.97
C LYS A 43 5.65 -18.09 0.21
N ILE A 44 4.58 -17.70 0.89
CA ILE A 44 3.32 -17.26 0.28
C ILE A 44 3.49 -15.97 -0.52
N SER A 45 4.33 -15.05 -0.05
CA SER A 45 4.47 -13.72 -0.66
C SER A 45 5.40 -13.67 -1.87
N TRP A 46 6.29 -14.65 -2.05
CA TRP A 46 7.38 -14.57 -3.04
C TRP A 46 7.64 -15.86 -3.81
N ASP A 47 7.26 -17.03 -3.28
CA ASP A 47 7.37 -18.27 -4.02
C ASP A 47 6.21 -18.34 -4.98
N ASN A 48 6.51 -17.79 -6.15
CA ASN A 48 5.63 -17.82 -7.29
C ASN A 48 5.34 -19.26 -7.74
N LEU A 49 5.73 -20.35 -7.08
CA LEU A 49 5.20 -21.70 -7.38
C LEU A 49 3.70 -21.85 -7.08
N VAL A 50 3.08 -20.89 -6.39
CA VAL A 50 1.62 -20.70 -6.35
C VAL A 50 1.11 -19.87 -7.55
N LEU A 51 1.99 -19.30 -8.37
CA LEU A 51 1.71 -18.25 -9.37
C LEU A 51 2.33 -18.45 -10.77
N GLN A 52 3.28 -19.36 -10.95
CA GLN A 52 4.14 -19.54 -12.14
C GLN A 52 4.15 -20.99 -12.64
N ASN A 53 3.52 -21.93 -11.95
CA ASN A 53 3.28 -23.24 -12.53
C ASN A 53 2.11 -23.14 -13.53
N GLU A 54 2.20 -23.91 -14.60
CA GLU A 54 1.15 -24.16 -15.59
C GLU A 54 -0.15 -24.73 -14.96
N ASP A 55 -0.20 -24.90 -13.63
CA ASP A 55 -1.23 -25.55 -12.82
C ASP A 55 -2.35 -24.63 -12.27
N ASN A 56 -2.56 -23.43 -12.82
CA ASN A 56 -3.71 -22.57 -12.46
C ASN A 56 -3.81 -22.19 -10.97
N SER A 57 -2.74 -22.28 -10.17
CA SER A 57 -2.80 -22.07 -8.71
C SER A 57 -3.14 -20.62 -8.30
N PHE A 58 -2.70 -19.62 -9.08
CA PHE A 58 -3.15 -18.23 -8.89
C PHE A 58 -4.63 -18.09 -9.25
N ALA A 59 -5.05 -18.68 -10.36
CA ALA A 59 -6.43 -18.64 -10.81
C ALA A 59 -7.38 -19.29 -9.78
N LEU A 60 -6.94 -20.36 -9.13
CA LEU A 60 -7.64 -21.00 -8.02
C LEU A 60 -7.71 -20.07 -6.79
N SER A 61 -6.59 -19.49 -6.38
CA SER A 61 -6.56 -18.53 -5.25
C SER A 61 -7.43 -17.30 -5.53
N MET A 62 -7.41 -16.80 -6.76
CA MET A 62 -8.22 -15.69 -7.25
C MET A 62 -9.71 -16.06 -7.29
N HIS A 63 -10.04 -17.28 -7.74
CA HIS A 63 -11.41 -17.80 -7.68
C HIS A 63 -11.90 -17.89 -6.24
N ARG A 64 -11.12 -18.51 -5.34
CA ARG A 64 -11.43 -18.61 -3.91
C ARG A 64 -11.62 -17.24 -3.28
N TYR A 65 -10.75 -16.28 -3.59
CA TYR A 65 -10.85 -14.91 -3.10
C TYR A 65 -12.13 -14.20 -3.58
N THR A 66 -12.38 -14.21 -4.90
CA THR A 66 -13.45 -13.41 -5.51
C THR A 66 -14.84 -14.04 -5.43
N GLN A 67 -14.92 -15.37 -5.56
CA GLN A 67 -16.20 -16.10 -5.65
C GLN A 67 -16.63 -16.73 -4.33
N LEU A 68 -15.71 -16.98 -3.40
CA LEU A 68 -16.01 -17.65 -2.13
C LEU A 68 -15.80 -16.69 -0.95
N TRP A 69 -14.58 -16.21 -0.75
CA TRP A 69 -14.21 -15.43 0.44
C TRP A 69 -14.94 -14.09 0.52
N LEU A 70 -14.84 -13.23 -0.50
CA LEU A 70 -15.50 -11.93 -0.46
C LEU A 70 -17.04 -12.05 -0.31
N PRO A 71 -17.73 -12.96 -1.05
CA PRO A 71 -19.15 -13.23 -0.81
C PRO A 71 -19.45 -13.76 0.60
N MET A 72 -18.62 -14.65 1.14
CA MET A 72 -18.78 -15.18 2.51
C MET A 72 -18.71 -14.05 3.54
N ILE A 73 -17.69 -13.19 3.47
CA ILE A 73 -17.55 -12.05 4.37
C ILE A 73 -18.79 -11.16 4.29
N TYR A 74 -19.26 -10.90 3.07
CA TYR A 74 -20.46 -10.11 2.87
C TYR A 74 -21.73 -10.75 3.50
N ASP A 75 -21.97 -12.04 3.23
CA ASP A 75 -23.18 -12.72 3.66
C ASP A 75 -23.20 -12.90 5.19
N ALA A 76 -22.04 -13.07 5.81
CA ALA A 76 -21.89 -13.04 7.26
C ALA A 76 -22.26 -11.67 7.85
N ASN A 77 -21.82 -10.57 7.23
CA ASN A 77 -22.09 -9.21 7.72
C ASN A 77 -23.57 -8.83 7.60
N THR A 78 -24.25 -9.33 6.57
CA THR A 78 -25.68 -9.05 6.37
C THR A 78 -26.62 -10.04 7.05
N GLN A 79 -26.07 -10.88 7.95
CA GLN A 79 -26.80 -11.90 8.70
C GLN A 79 -27.58 -12.87 7.79
N LYS A 80 -27.21 -12.98 6.51
CA LYS A 80 -27.73 -14.00 5.60
C LYS A 80 -27.23 -15.38 6.00
N ILE A 81 -26.07 -15.42 6.66
CA ILE A 81 -25.50 -16.63 7.24
C ILE A 81 -25.50 -16.50 8.76
N SER A 82 -25.99 -17.55 9.44
CA SER A 82 -25.95 -17.63 10.90
C SER A 82 -24.51 -17.81 11.37
N CYS A 83 -23.93 -16.76 11.93
CA CYS A 83 -22.67 -16.73 12.64
C CYS A 83 -22.82 -15.95 13.95
N LYS A 84 -21.89 -16.11 14.90
CA LYS A 84 -21.87 -15.27 16.10
C LYS A 84 -21.74 -13.80 15.67
N LYS A 85 -22.58 -12.91 16.20
CA LYS A 85 -22.48 -11.47 15.90
C LYS A 85 -21.06 -11.00 16.25
N GLN A 86 -20.43 -10.25 15.34
CA GLN A 86 -19.13 -9.61 15.53
C GLN A 86 -17.92 -10.53 15.73
N THR A 87 -18.01 -11.85 15.49
CA THR A 87 -16.78 -12.68 15.46
C THR A 87 -15.99 -12.38 14.20
N PRO A 88 -14.71 -11.99 14.31
CA PRO A 88 -13.91 -11.65 13.15
C PRO A 88 -13.49 -12.90 12.37
N PHE A 89 -13.29 -12.75 11.06
CA PHE A 89 -12.83 -13.85 10.20
C PHE A 89 -11.33 -13.79 9.95
N VAL A 90 -10.67 -14.96 9.88
CA VAL A 90 -9.23 -15.08 9.59
C VAL A 90 -9.00 -15.91 8.32
N PRO A 91 -8.51 -15.33 7.21
CA PRO A 91 -8.38 -16.02 5.93
C PRO A 91 -7.31 -17.13 5.92
N PRO A 92 -7.42 -18.11 5.00
CA PRO A 92 -6.28 -18.93 4.65
C PRO A 92 -5.21 -18.08 3.94
N SER A 93 -3.95 -18.50 4.01
CA SER A 93 -2.79 -17.73 3.55
C SER A 93 -2.85 -17.22 2.11
N ASP A 94 -3.36 -18.05 1.18
CA ASP A 94 -3.49 -17.70 -0.24
C ASP A 94 -4.41 -16.49 -0.42
N ILE A 95 -5.57 -16.52 0.24
CA ILE A 95 -6.56 -15.45 0.22
C ILE A 95 -6.07 -14.22 0.98
N ALA A 96 -5.38 -14.42 2.10
CA ALA A 96 -4.84 -13.33 2.93
C ALA A 96 -3.91 -12.43 2.12
N TRP A 97 -3.03 -13.02 1.30
CA TRP A 97 -2.09 -12.28 0.47
C TRP A 97 -2.78 -11.49 -0.66
N LEU A 98 -3.74 -12.11 -1.36
CA LEU A 98 -4.52 -11.43 -2.39
C LEU A 98 -5.34 -10.27 -1.82
N TRP A 99 -5.97 -10.50 -0.66
CA TRP A 99 -6.80 -9.50 -0.02
C TRP A 99 -5.97 -8.33 0.53
N HIS A 100 -4.78 -8.62 1.07
CA HIS A 100 -3.79 -7.62 1.44
C HIS A 100 -3.42 -6.72 0.25
N CYS A 101 -2.97 -7.32 -0.87
CA CYS A 101 -2.56 -6.56 -2.05
C CYS A 101 -3.72 -5.76 -2.67
N HIS A 102 -4.92 -6.33 -2.73
CA HIS A 102 -6.07 -5.62 -3.30
C HIS A 102 -6.44 -4.37 -2.48
N ARG A 103 -6.40 -4.45 -1.13
CA ARG A 103 -6.74 -3.32 -0.25
C ARG A 103 -5.68 -2.22 -0.22
N LEU A 104 -4.43 -2.51 -0.59
CA LEU A 104 -3.41 -1.49 -0.84
C LEU A 104 -3.72 -0.61 -2.05
N ALA A 105 -4.74 -0.93 -2.85
CA ALA A 105 -5.33 -0.03 -3.85
C ALA A 105 -6.74 0.38 -3.42
N PRO A 106 -6.89 1.31 -2.45
CA PRO A 106 -8.16 1.56 -1.76
C PRO A 106 -9.27 2.04 -2.71
N TYR A 107 -8.94 2.77 -3.78
CA TYR A 107 -9.94 3.17 -4.79
C TYR A 107 -10.44 1.97 -5.60
N ASP A 108 -9.51 1.18 -6.15
CA ASP A 108 -9.83 0.01 -6.97
C ASP A 108 -10.54 -1.07 -6.18
N TYR A 109 -10.10 -1.34 -4.94
CA TYR A 109 -10.79 -2.22 -4.01
C TYR A 109 -12.24 -1.81 -3.81
N MET A 110 -12.48 -0.54 -3.44
CA MET A 110 -13.84 -0.05 -3.23
C MET A 110 -14.67 -0.04 -4.52
N ARG A 111 -14.06 0.21 -5.68
CA ARG A 111 -14.74 0.14 -6.98
C ARG A 111 -15.17 -1.30 -7.29
N TYR A 112 -14.31 -2.28 -7.06
CA TYR A 112 -14.61 -3.71 -7.22
C TYR A 112 -15.73 -4.15 -6.28
N ILE A 113 -15.58 -3.85 -5.00
CA ILE A 113 -16.57 -4.18 -3.98
C ILE A 113 -17.94 -3.57 -4.33
N LYS A 114 -17.99 -2.30 -4.74
CA LYS A 114 -19.26 -1.65 -5.17
C LYS A 114 -19.88 -2.27 -6.41
N SER A 115 -19.09 -2.75 -7.38
CA SER A 115 -19.67 -3.43 -8.55
C SER A 115 -20.32 -4.75 -8.14
N GLN A 116 -19.64 -5.52 -7.29
CA GLN A 116 -20.19 -6.74 -6.69
C GLN A 116 -21.45 -6.45 -5.86
N GLN A 117 -21.50 -5.31 -5.16
CA GLN A 117 -22.68 -4.91 -4.40
C GLN A 117 -23.90 -4.58 -5.25
N ARG A 118 -23.71 -3.93 -6.40
CA ARG A 118 -24.80 -3.61 -7.34
C ARG A 118 -25.36 -4.85 -8.00
N GLU A 119 -24.51 -5.80 -8.35
CA GLU A 119 -24.90 -7.07 -8.95
C GLU A 119 -25.68 -7.95 -7.96
N ARG A 120 -25.41 -7.82 -6.67
CA ARG A 120 -25.93 -8.74 -5.64
C ARG A 120 -26.88 -8.09 -4.61
N ASN A 121 -27.13 -6.78 -4.67
CA ASN A 121 -27.89 -5.96 -3.68
C ASN A 121 -27.32 -6.03 -2.25
N LEU A 122 -26.14 -5.46 -2.05
CA LEU A 122 -25.33 -5.68 -0.84
C LEU A 122 -24.87 -4.35 -0.18
N SER A 123 -24.94 -4.21 1.16
CA SER A 123 -24.21 -3.18 1.92
C SER A 123 -23.14 -3.81 2.82
N ILE A 124 -21.94 -3.22 2.84
CA ILE A 124 -20.88 -3.64 3.76
C ILE A 124 -20.75 -2.51 4.77
N GLU A 125 -21.33 -2.73 5.94
CA GLU A 125 -21.01 -1.96 7.14
C GLU A 125 -20.34 -2.93 8.12
N ASP A 126 -19.24 -2.48 8.73
CA ASP A 126 -18.54 -3.11 9.85
C ASP A 126 -18.33 -4.63 9.76
N ALA A 127 -17.68 -5.06 8.68
CA ALA A 127 -17.16 -6.42 8.60
C ALA A 127 -16.16 -6.67 9.74
N SER A 128 -16.52 -7.54 10.69
CA SER A 128 -15.58 -7.96 11.72
C SER A 128 -14.50 -8.84 11.07
N PHE A 129 -13.27 -8.35 11.09
CA PHE A 129 -12.08 -8.99 10.54
C PHE A 129 -10.90 -8.63 11.46
N VAL A 130 -9.94 -9.54 11.60
CA VAL A 130 -8.71 -9.25 12.33
C VAL A 130 -7.64 -8.78 11.32
N PRO A 131 -7.25 -7.50 11.30
CA PRO A 131 -6.19 -7.02 10.41
C PRO A 131 -4.90 -7.81 10.61
N PHE A 132 -4.14 -7.93 9.51
CA PHE A 132 -2.83 -8.57 9.52
C PHE A 132 -2.83 -10.01 10.07
N SER A 133 -3.89 -10.77 9.82
CA SER A 133 -4.02 -12.17 10.29
C SER A 133 -4.22 -13.15 9.13
N PHE A 134 -3.74 -14.38 9.33
CA PHE A 134 -4.03 -15.50 8.43
C PHE A 134 -3.82 -16.85 9.13
N GLN A 135 -4.27 -17.89 8.47
CA GLN A 135 -4.05 -19.28 8.84
C GLN A 135 -3.28 -19.98 7.72
N HIS A 136 -2.33 -20.84 8.07
CA HIS A 136 -1.55 -21.59 7.09
C HIS A 136 -1.32 -23.02 7.56
N TYR A 137 -1.50 -23.99 6.67
CA TYR A 137 -1.13 -25.37 6.94
C TYR A 137 0.26 -25.64 6.38
N ASP A 138 1.20 -25.95 7.26
CA ASP A 138 2.56 -26.31 6.86
C ASP A 138 2.62 -27.81 6.57
N SER A 139 2.82 -28.17 5.31
CA SER A 139 2.87 -29.56 4.87
C SER A 139 4.07 -30.34 5.43
N ASN A 140 5.15 -29.65 5.79
CA ASN A 140 6.37 -30.29 6.30
C ASN A 140 6.21 -30.74 7.74
N THR A 141 5.50 -29.94 8.54
CA THR A 141 5.29 -30.19 9.98
C THR A 141 3.91 -30.80 10.26
N GLY A 142 2.96 -30.69 9.33
CA GLY A 142 1.56 -31.05 9.53
C GLY A 142 0.81 -30.12 10.48
N ALA A 143 1.39 -28.98 10.84
CA ALA A 143 0.83 -28.03 11.80
C ALA A 143 0.02 -26.93 11.10
N ILE A 144 -1.00 -26.44 11.79
CA ILE A 144 -1.70 -25.20 11.42
C ILE A 144 -1.02 -24.06 12.18
N ASN A 145 -0.42 -23.15 11.42
CA ASN A 145 0.15 -21.91 11.92
C ASN A 145 -0.90 -20.79 11.85
N VAL A 146 -1.04 -20.04 12.93
CA VAL A 146 -1.94 -18.87 13.02
C VAL A 146 -1.11 -17.62 13.23
N CYS A 147 -1.35 -16.60 12.41
CA CYS A 147 -0.71 -15.30 12.50
C CYS A 147 -1.69 -14.27 13.08
N ASN A 148 -1.29 -13.58 14.15
CA ASN A 148 -2.00 -12.44 14.76
C ASN A 148 -3.49 -12.69 15.06
N SER A 149 -3.87 -13.91 15.47
CA SER A 149 -5.25 -14.20 15.87
C SER A 149 -5.34 -15.37 16.85
N ASP A 150 -6.53 -15.53 17.45
CA ASP A 150 -6.83 -16.61 18.39
C ASP A 150 -7.22 -17.90 17.66
N GLU A 151 -6.72 -19.04 18.13
CA GLU A 151 -7.00 -20.36 17.54
C GLU A 151 -8.50 -20.67 17.46
N GLU A 152 -9.30 -20.20 18.44
CA GLU A 152 -10.75 -20.42 18.41
C GLU A 152 -11.44 -19.60 17.31
N VAL A 153 -10.99 -18.37 17.04
CA VAL A 153 -11.49 -17.52 15.95
C VAL A 153 -11.13 -18.15 14.59
N CYS A 154 -9.89 -18.63 14.47
CA CYS A 154 -9.42 -19.35 13.29
C CYS A 154 -10.26 -20.61 13.04
N ARG A 155 -10.49 -21.41 14.08
CA ARG A 155 -11.31 -22.63 14.01
C ARG A 155 -12.76 -22.35 13.62
N GLU A 156 -13.36 -21.28 14.13
CA GLU A 156 -14.72 -20.90 13.74
C GLU A 156 -14.79 -20.48 12.27
N THR A 157 -13.78 -19.75 11.79
CA THR A 157 -13.66 -19.42 10.36
C THR A 157 -13.57 -20.67 9.49
N ARG A 158 -12.77 -21.67 9.90
CA ARG A 158 -12.65 -22.96 9.17
C ARG A 158 -13.97 -23.73 9.16
N ARG A 159 -14.66 -23.84 10.30
CA ARG A 159 -15.96 -24.50 10.40
C ARG A 159 -17.00 -23.83 9.51
N LEU A 160 -17.01 -22.50 9.46
CA LEU A 160 -17.91 -21.77 8.59
C LEU A 160 -17.62 -22.07 7.12
N TRP A 161 -16.35 -22.02 6.73
CA TRP A 161 -15.93 -22.33 5.36
C TRP A 161 -16.32 -23.76 4.96
N GLU A 162 -16.03 -24.77 5.78
CA GLU A 162 -16.39 -26.17 5.52
C GLU A 162 -17.91 -26.36 5.35
N ARG A 163 -18.70 -25.62 6.14
CA ARG A 163 -20.16 -25.66 6.06
C ARG A 163 -20.68 -25.04 4.76
N LEU A 164 -20.11 -23.93 4.31
CA LEU A 164 -20.55 -23.20 3.11
C LEU A 164 -20.01 -23.81 1.82
N TYR A 165 -18.78 -24.33 1.87
CA TYR A 165 -18.03 -24.81 0.72
C TYR A 165 -17.45 -26.21 0.99
N PRO A 166 -18.29 -27.24 1.20
CA PRO A 166 -17.84 -28.58 1.61
C PRO A 166 -16.94 -29.30 0.59
N LYS A 167 -16.90 -28.82 -0.66
CA LYS A 167 -16.03 -29.34 -1.72
C LYS A 167 -14.70 -28.59 -1.83
N GLU A 168 -14.56 -27.45 -1.15
CA GLU A 168 -13.39 -26.58 -1.24
C GLU A 168 -12.58 -26.68 0.06
N PRO A 169 -11.34 -27.21 0.01
CA PRO A 169 -10.53 -27.31 1.21
C PRO A 169 -10.17 -25.91 1.72
N PHE A 170 -10.10 -25.73 3.04
CA PHE A 170 -9.71 -24.43 3.60
C PHE A 170 -8.27 -24.06 3.24
N PHE A 171 -7.34 -25.01 3.28
CA PHE A 171 -5.95 -24.83 2.88
C PHE A 171 -5.68 -25.46 1.51
N LEU A 172 -5.00 -24.74 0.63
CA LEU A 172 -4.46 -25.31 -0.60
C LEU A 172 -3.30 -26.26 -0.24
N LYS A 173 -3.20 -27.39 -0.96
CA LYS A 173 -2.05 -28.28 -0.85
C LYS A 173 -0.85 -27.62 -1.51
N ASP A 174 0.35 -27.85 -0.96
CA ASP A 174 1.57 -27.39 -1.61
C ASP A 174 1.66 -27.99 -3.02
N SER A 175 2.10 -27.14 -3.95
CA SER A 175 2.26 -27.43 -5.39
C SER A 175 3.11 -28.69 -5.65
N SER A 176 3.86 -29.18 -4.66
CA SER A 176 4.65 -30.41 -4.74
C SER A 176 3.84 -31.70 -4.89
N SER A 177 2.51 -31.68 -4.73
CA SER A 177 1.67 -32.89 -4.68
C SER A 177 0.49 -32.90 -5.67
N LEU A 178 0.38 -31.93 -6.58
CA LEU A 178 -0.78 -31.84 -7.48
C LEU A 178 -0.52 -32.53 -8.83
N VAL A 179 -1.41 -33.46 -9.18
CA VAL A 179 -1.56 -34.02 -10.52
C VAL A 179 -2.49 -33.07 -11.30
N PRO A 180 -2.28 -32.79 -12.60
CA PRO A 180 -3.08 -31.80 -13.32
C PRO A 180 -4.57 -32.15 -13.26
N VAL A 181 -5.36 -31.29 -12.61
CA VAL A 181 -6.83 -31.42 -12.59
C VAL A 181 -7.35 -30.77 -13.86
N THR A 182 -7.77 -31.58 -14.83
CA THR A 182 -8.58 -31.14 -15.95
C THR A 182 -10.01 -30.92 -15.46
N THR A 183 -10.36 -29.71 -15.06
CA THR A 183 -11.77 -29.33 -14.88
C THR A 183 -12.11 -28.14 -15.74
N ASP A 184 -13.11 -28.32 -16.58
CA ASP A 184 -13.79 -27.29 -17.37
C ASP A 184 -14.24 -26.15 -16.46
N VAL A 185 -13.43 -25.09 -16.39
CA VAL A 185 -13.83 -23.81 -15.82
C VAL A 185 -14.79 -23.14 -16.81
N ASP A 186 -15.97 -22.77 -16.33
CA ASP A 186 -16.99 -22.08 -17.11
C ASP A 186 -16.40 -20.78 -17.72
N LYS A 187 -16.22 -20.79 -19.04
CA LYS A 187 -15.70 -19.69 -19.86
C LYS A 187 -16.62 -18.47 -19.89
N SER A 188 -17.78 -18.53 -19.23
CA SER A 188 -18.78 -17.45 -19.22
C SER A 188 -18.35 -16.18 -18.47
N LEU A 189 -17.26 -16.19 -17.70
CA LEU A 189 -16.72 -14.99 -17.01
C LEU A 189 -15.52 -14.35 -17.72
N THR A 190 -15.07 -14.92 -18.85
CA THR A 190 -13.92 -14.44 -19.61
C THR A 190 -14.36 -14.06 -21.00
N THR A 191 -14.26 -12.78 -21.38
CA THR A 191 -14.28 -12.48 -22.80
C THR A 191 -12.99 -13.03 -23.41
N ALA A 192 -13.06 -13.62 -24.60
CA ALA A 192 -11.93 -14.31 -25.23
C ALA A 192 -10.67 -13.43 -25.43
N ALA A 193 -10.78 -12.11 -25.24
CA ALA A 193 -9.67 -11.16 -25.25
C ALA A 193 -8.83 -11.16 -23.95
N ASP A 194 -9.40 -11.53 -22.80
CA ASP A 194 -8.72 -11.49 -21.49
C ASP A 194 -7.74 -12.66 -21.30
N CYS A 195 -8.00 -13.80 -21.96
CA CYS A 195 -7.16 -15.00 -21.86
C CYS A 195 -5.85 -14.92 -22.64
N GLN A 196 -5.71 -14.00 -23.60
CA GLN A 196 -4.52 -13.94 -24.46
C GLN A 196 -3.31 -13.25 -23.79
N ASN A 197 -3.49 -12.58 -22.65
CA ASN A 197 -2.40 -11.86 -21.94
C ASN A 197 -2.19 -12.27 -20.46
N GLY A 198 -2.91 -13.26 -19.94
CA GLY A 198 -2.65 -13.83 -18.60
C GLY A 198 -2.88 -12.90 -17.40
N ARG A 199 -3.49 -11.72 -17.58
CA ARG A 199 -3.78 -10.78 -16.48
C ARG A 199 -5.23 -10.91 -16.04
N MET A 200 -5.45 -11.57 -14.90
CA MET A 200 -6.76 -11.56 -14.23
C MET A 200 -6.98 -10.19 -13.58
N LEU A 201 -7.78 -9.33 -14.20
CA LEU A 201 -8.04 -7.96 -13.72
C LEU A 201 -9.30 -7.90 -12.86
N LEU A 202 -9.23 -7.21 -11.71
CA LEU A 202 -10.41 -6.89 -10.88
C LEU A 202 -10.91 -5.50 -11.23
N ASN A 203 -11.91 -5.40 -12.11
CA ASN A 203 -12.38 -4.11 -12.65
C ASN A 203 -11.23 -3.21 -13.12
N GLY A 204 -10.28 -3.77 -13.87
CA GLY A 204 -9.10 -3.07 -14.38
C GLY A 204 -7.88 -3.05 -13.44
N PHE A 205 -7.99 -3.55 -12.21
CA PHE A 205 -6.87 -3.64 -11.27
C PHE A 205 -6.06 -4.92 -11.49
N ASP A 206 -4.76 -4.79 -11.74
CA ASP A 206 -3.81 -5.89 -11.92
C ASP A 206 -3.33 -6.44 -10.57
N LEU A 207 -4.18 -7.29 -9.96
CA LEU A 207 -3.88 -7.88 -8.65
C LEU A 207 -2.63 -8.76 -8.70
N TYR A 208 -2.44 -9.52 -9.78
CA TYR A 208 -1.25 -10.35 -9.95
C TYR A 208 0.02 -9.48 -9.93
N GLY A 209 0.06 -8.44 -10.77
CA GLY A 209 1.17 -7.50 -10.78
C GLY A 209 1.40 -6.85 -9.42
N SER A 210 0.34 -6.51 -8.68
CA SER A 210 0.47 -5.98 -7.32
C SER A 210 1.11 -6.98 -6.37
N THR A 211 0.71 -8.26 -6.38
CA THR A 211 1.33 -9.29 -5.52
C THR A 211 2.83 -9.41 -5.75
N LEU A 212 3.29 -9.32 -7.00
CA LEU A 212 4.73 -9.36 -7.32
C LEU A 212 5.46 -8.12 -6.82
N ARG A 213 4.85 -6.93 -6.92
CA ARG A 213 5.46 -5.68 -6.47
C ARG A 213 5.51 -5.59 -4.94
N GLN A 214 4.48 -6.07 -4.26
CA GLN A 214 4.40 -6.06 -2.80
C GLN A 214 5.28 -7.13 -2.14
N ALA A 215 5.67 -8.19 -2.88
CA ALA A 215 6.54 -9.27 -2.38
C ALA A 215 7.89 -8.77 -1.80
N THR A 216 8.39 -7.63 -2.29
CA THR A 216 9.68 -7.04 -1.86
C THR A 216 9.53 -5.97 -0.79
N PHE A 217 8.30 -5.59 -0.41
CA PHE A 217 8.07 -4.54 0.58
C PHE A 217 8.66 -4.89 1.95
N LEU A 218 8.52 -6.14 2.38
CA LEU A 218 9.11 -6.62 3.64
C LEU A 218 10.62 -6.40 3.70
N TRP A 219 11.35 -6.60 2.59
CA TRP A 219 12.79 -6.30 2.57
C TRP A 219 13.06 -4.85 3.00
N GLN A 220 12.25 -3.90 2.56
CA GLN A 220 12.45 -2.48 2.85
C GLN A 220 12.16 -2.14 4.32
N VAL A 221 11.18 -2.80 4.93
CA VAL A 221 10.74 -2.55 6.32
C VAL A 221 11.23 -3.59 7.34
N SER A 222 12.16 -4.46 6.95
CA SER A 222 12.66 -5.54 7.81
C SER A 222 13.80 -5.15 8.75
N SER A 223 14.27 -3.89 8.75
CA SER A 223 15.33 -3.50 9.68
C SER A 223 14.84 -3.50 11.15
N PRO A 224 15.73 -3.59 12.15
CA PRO A 224 15.36 -3.47 13.57
C PRO A 224 14.72 -2.14 13.94
N ALA A 225 14.94 -1.07 13.17
CA ALA A 225 14.32 0.24 13.42
C ALA A 225 12.79 0.15 13.41
N PHE A 226 12.22 -0.73 12.57
CA PHE A 226 10.77 -0.92 12.46
C PHE A 226 10.14 -1.73 13.62
N GLU A 227 10.92 -2.10 14.65
CA GLU A 227 10.42 -2.65 15.91
C GLU A 227 10.51 -1.65 17.07
N ASP A 228 11.23 -0.55 16.88
CA ASP A 228 11.47 0.48 17.88
C ASP A 228 10.26 1.43 17.99
N ASP A 229 9.73 1.60 19.20
CA ASP A 229 8.52 2.40 19.45
C ASP A 229 8.73 3.88 19.12
N ASP A 230 9.90 4.44 19.43
CA ASP A 230 10.19 5.85 19.19
C ASP A 230 10.28 6.11 17.67
N PHE A 231 10.96 5.22 16.94
CA PHE A 231 11.03 5.25 15.47
C PHE A 231 9.64 5.18 14.82
N LEU A 232 8.76 4.29 15.31
CA LEU A 232 7.40 4.16 14.79
C LEU A 232 6.51 5.34 15.18
N GLN A 233 6.65 5.90 16.38
CA GLN A 233 5.93 7.14 16.73
C GLN A 233 6.37 8.32 15.84
N ASP A 234 7.66 8.43 15.55
CA ASP A 234 8.16 9.44 14.60
C ASP A 234 7.65 9.18 13.18
N ALA A 235 7.49 7.91 12.80
CA ALA A 235 6.85 7.53 11.54
C ALA A 235 5.40 8.03 11.45
N VAL A 236 4.62 7.93 12.52
CA VAL A 236 3.24 8.44 12.57
C VAL A 236 3.21 9.97 12.43
N VAL A 237 4.12 10.67 13.12
CA VAL A 237 4.29 12.13 12.97
C VAL A 237 4.62 12.50 11.51
N ASN A 238 5.58 11.80 10.91
CA ASN A 238 5.97 12.04 9.52
C ASN A 238 4.85 11.67 8.54
N TYR A 239 4.05 10.66 8.83
CA TYR A 239 2.87 10.31 8.02
C TYR A 239 1.77 11.38 8.11
N PHE A 240 1.49 11.92 9.30
CA PHE A 240 0.57 13.06 9.45
C PHE A 240 1.06 14.28 8.64
N ARG A 241 2.36 14.59 8.73
CA ARG A 241 2.98 15.65 7.92
C ARG A 241 2.86 15.35 6.43
N PHE A 242 3.09 14.11 5.99
CA PHE A 242 2.94 13.72 4.59
C PHE A 242 1.51 13.95 4.05
N LEU A 243 0.48 13.57 4.82
CA LEU A 243 -0.92 13.87 4.45
C LEU A 243 -1.19 15.38 4.40
N SER A 244 -0.66 16.12 5.38
CA SER A 244 -0.77 17.58 5.44
C SER A 244 -0.06 18.27 4.29
N LEU A 245 1.10 17.75 3.86
CA LEU A 245 1.88 18.23 2.73
C LEU A 245 1.08 18.07 1.43
N LYS A 246 0.46 16.90 1.23
CA LYS A 246 -0.44 16.68 0.08
C LYS A 246 -1.59 17.69 0.04
N LYS A 247 -2.18 17.98 1.20
CA LYS A 247 -3.24 18.99 1.32
C LYS A 247 -2.71 20.39 0.98
N HIS A 248 -1.54 20.74 1.50
CA HIS A 248 -0.88 22.01 1.19
C HIS A 248 -0.67 22.16 -0.32
N CYS A 249 -0.12 21.14 -1.01
CA CYS A 249 0.02 21.15 -2.48
C CYS A 249 -1.30 21.45 -3.21
N ALA A 250 -2.40 20.88 -2.74
CA ALA A 250 -3.71 21.09 -3.33
C ALA A 250 -4.24 22.52 -3.07
N ASP A 251 -4.04 23.03 -1.86
CA ASP A 251 -4.53 24.34 -1.41
C ASP A 251 -3.74 25.51 -2.02
N THR A 252 -2.40 25.44 -2.07
CA THR A 252 -1.56 26.59 -2.44
C THR A 252 -1.17 26.61 -3.91
N VAL A 253 -1.02 25.46 -4.54
CA VAL A 253 -0.48 25.37 -5.91
C VAL A 253 -1.58 25.13 -6.95
N GLY A 254 -2.85 24.96 -6.53
CA GLY A 254 -3.99 24.68 -7.42
C GLY A 254 -3.83 23.39 -8.22
N LYS A 255 -2.97 22.48 -7.76
CA LYS A 255 -2.51 21.32 -8.50
C LYS A 255 -2.71 20.06 -7.68
N GLU A 256 -3.96 19.63 -7.62
CA GLU A 256 -4.39 18.37 -7.02
C GLU A 256 -3.69 17.12 -7.61
N ARG A 257 -3.03 17.29 -8.77
CA ARG A 257 -2.40 16.25 -9.57
C ARG A 257 -0.96 15.91 -9.18
N PHE A 258 -0.35 16.59 -8.22
CA PHE A 258 1.05 16.34 -7.87
C PHE A 258 1.27 15.02 -7.17
N ILE A 259 2.26 14.26 -7.61
CA ILE A 259 2.70 13.03 -6.96
C ILE A 259 3.67 13.38 -5.84
N ILE A 260 3.40 12.98 -4.59
CA ILE A 260 4.41 13.02 -3.53
C ILE A 260 4.86 11.59 -3.22
N VAL A 261 6.09 11.44 -2.78
CA VAL A 261 6.75 10.14 -2.60
C VAL A 261 7.11 9.95 -1.13
N PRO A 262 6.58 8.91 -0.45
CA PRO A 262 6.91 8.63 0.94
C PRO A 262 8.33 8.06 1.10
N THR A 263 8.93 8.24 2.27
CA THR A 263 10.01 7.34 2.74
C THR A 263 9.40 5.98 3.12
N TYR A 264 10.18 4.91 3.26
CA TYR A 264 9.63 3.62 3.73
C TYR A 264 9.11 3.67 5.17
N GLN A 265 9.66 4.56 6.00
CA GLN A 265 9.09 4.86 7.31
C GLN A 265 7.63 5.34 7.21
N ILE A 266 7.36 6.27 6.29
CA ILE A 266 6.00 6.79 6.03
C ILE A 266 5.15 5.75 5.32
N ASP A 267 5.72 5.03 4.35
CA ASP A 267 5.00 4.07 3.51
C ASP A 267 4.45 2.90 4.35
N LEU A 268 5.19 2.44 5.36
CA LEU A 268 4.67 1.45 6.31
C LEU A 268 3.44 1.97 7.05
N MET A 269 3.46 3.20 7.57
CA MET A 269 2.31 3.79 8.25
C MET A 269 1.12 3.95 7.32
N TRP A 270 1.38 4.35 6.08
CA TRP A 270 0.35 4.49 5.07
C TRP A 270 -0.30 3.16 4.68
N HIS A 271 0.50 2.13 4.39
CA HIS A 271 0.02 0.77 4.11
C HIS A 271 -0.79 0.23 5.28
N THR A 272 -0.25 0.37 6.49
CA THR A 272 -0.90 -0.07 7.73
C THR A 272 -2.25 0.62 7.90
N HIS A 273 -2.32 1.94 7.72
CA HIS A 273 -3.57 2.70 7.83
C HIS A 273 -4.62 2.26 6.79
N MET A 274 -4.22 1.99 5.55
CA MET A 274 -5.12 1.47 4.50
C MET A 274 -5.69 0.09 4.84
N LEU A 275 -4.93 -0.72 5.59
CA LEU A 275 -5.22 -2.12 5.87
C LEU A 275 -5.78 -2.39 7.28
N ALA A 276 -5.78 -1.38 8.14
CA ALA A 276 -6.18 -1.47 9.55
C ALA A 276 -7.63 -1.91 9.73
N ASP A 277 -8.50 -1.62 8.75
CA ASP A 277 -9.87 -2.12 8.75
C ASP A 277 -10.31 -2.63 7.38
N CYS A 278 -11.35 -3.47 7.38
CA CYS A 278 -11.82 -4.18 6.19
C CYS A 278 -12.26 -3.24 5.04
N ASN A 279 -12.86 -2.10 5.36
CA ASN A 279 -13.49 -1.19 4.39
C ASN A 279 -12.67 0.08 4.14
N GLY A 280 -11.50 0.18 4.78
CA GLY A 280 -10.75 1.42 4.90
C GLY A 280 -11.58 2.56 5.50
N THR A 281 -12.51 2.29 6.42
CA THR A 281 -13.39 3.32 7.00
C THR A 281 -12.61 4.30 7.86
N ALA A 282 -11.75 3.80 8.76
CA ALA A 282 -10.81 4.61 9.55
C ALA A 282 -9.93 5.42 8.60
N TYR A 283 -9.27 4.73 7.66
CA TYR A 283 -8.44 5.35 6.61
C TYR A 283 -9.14 6.50 5.90
N ARG A 284 -10.33 6.25 5.37
CA ARG A 284 -11.11 7.25 4.65
C ARG A 284 -11.50 8.40 5.57
N LYS A 285 -12.02 8.15 6.77
CA LYS A 285 -12.45 9.20 7.70
C LYS A 285 -11.28 10.10 8.09
N ASP A 286 -10.14 9.52 8.44
CA ASP A 286 -8.95 10.25 8.85
C ASP A 286 -8.34 11.02 7.67
N CYS A 287 -8.23 10.41 6.49
CA CYS A 287 -7.81 11.14 5.30
C CYS A 287 -8.79 12.28 4.94
N HIS A 288 -10.11 12.11 5.08
CA HIS A 288 -11.04 13.22 4.82
C HIS A 288 -10.90 14.34 5.86
N ARG A 289 -10.60 14.00 7.12
CA ARG A 289 -10.39 15.01 8.16
C ARG A 289 -9.08 15.78 7.95
N ILE A 290 -7.99 15.09 7.62
CA ILE A 290 -6.64 15.68 7.47
C ILE A 290 -6.43 16.27 6.07
N LEU A 291 -6.77 15.51 5.02
CA LEU A 291 -6.48 15.79 3.60
C LEU A 291 -7.72 16.21 2.78
N ARG A 292 -8.94 16.11 3.32
CA ARG A 292 -10.23 16.36 2.63
C ARG A 292 -10.63 15.35 1.56
N LYS A 293 -9.81 14.34 1.32
CA LYS A 293 -10.10 13.21 0.43
C LYS A 293 -9.30 12.00 0.85
N THR A 294 -9.73 10.82 0.39
CA THR A 294 -8.91 9.60 0.47
C THR A 294 -7.66 9.77 -0.38
N LEU A 295 -6.50 9.45 0.19
CA LEU A 295 -5.26 9.38 -0.58
C LEU A 295 -5.22 8.04 -1.33
N ASP A 296 -4.90 8.08 -2.62
CA ASP A 296 -4.82 6.88 -3.44
C ASP A 296 -3.35 6.44 -3.55
N HIS A 297 -3.13 5.13 -3.55
CA HIS A 297 -1.82 4.50 -3.53
C HIS A 297 -1.53 3.85 -4.87
N ASP A 298 -0.39 4.22 -5.46
CA ASP A 298 0.09 3.68 -6.73
C ASP A 298 1.44 3.01 -6.54
N ASP A 299 1.42 1.68 -6.53
CA ASP A 299 2.59 0.83 -6.42
C ASP A 299 3.20 0.48 -7.78
N SER A 300 2.61 0.91 -8.90
CA SER A 300 3.09 0.60 -10.25
C SER A 300 4.26 1.49 -10.70
N LEU A 301 4.41 2.67 -10.08
CA LEU A 301 5.58 3.54 -10.27
C LEU A 301 6.74 3.07 -9.38
N ASN A 302 7.59 2.21 -9.93
CA ASN A 302 8.72 1.62 -9.20
C ASN A 302 10.09 1.87 -9.85
N ASP A 303 10.13 2.50 -11.03
CA ASP A 303 11.38 2.91 -11.67
C ASP A 303 12.03 4.04 -10.86
N ARG A 304 13.18 3.75 -10.25
CA ARG A 304 13.96 4.66 -9.41
C ARG A 304 15.19 5.21 -10.11
N SER A 305 15.39 4.89 -11.39
CA SER A 305 16.53 5.38 -12.16
C SER A 305 16.57 6.92 -12.19
N GLU A 306 17.77 7.48 -12.33
CA GLU A 306 17.95 8.92 -12.40
C GLU A 306 17.10 9.51 -13.53
N GLY A 307 16.30 10.53 -13.21
CA GLY A 307 15.42 11.15 -14.17
C GLY A 307 14.13 10.38 -14.48
N SER A 308 13.86 9.24 -13.83
CA SER A 308 12.53 8.62 -13.80
C SER A 308 11.48 9.51 -13.14
N ASP A 309 10.20 9.23 -13.38
CA ASP A 309 9.11 10.04 -12.78
C ASP A 309 9.09 9.94 -11.26
N LEU A 310 9.38 8.76 -10.68
CA LEU A 310 9.45 8.56 -9.24
C LEU A 310 10.65 9.30 -8.64
N ASN A 311 11.83 9.23 -9.27
CA ASN A 311 13.03 9.95 -8.84
C ASN A 311 12.78 11.47 -8.82
N ARG A 312 12.23 12.03 -9.91
CA ARG A 312 11.88 13.46 -9.99
C ARG A 312 10.83 13.87 -8.95
N ALA A 313 9.82 13.03 -8.71
CA ALA A 313 8.79 13.28 -7.69
C ALA A 313 9.37 13.24 -6.27
N PHE A 314 10.32 12.35 -6.00
CA PHE A 314 10.98 12.26 -4.70
C PHE A 314 11.85 13.50 -4.42
N ASP A 315 12.64 13.95 -5.40
CA ASP A 315 13.42 15.18 -5.27
C ASP A 315 12.55 16.42 -5.03
N ALA A 316 11.41 16.50 -5.70
CA ALA A 316 10.43 17.55 -5.46
C ALA A 316 9.82 17.46 -4.06
N THR A 317 9.49 16.24 -3.61
CA THR A 317 8.95 16.00 -2.25
C THR A 317 9.96 16.45 -1.19
N LYS A 318 11.26 16.15 -1.36
CA LYS A 318 12.32 16.60 -0.43
C LYS A 318 12.38 18.13 -0.31
N LYS A 319 12.36 18.83 -1.45
CA LYS A 319 12.40 20.31 -1.48
C LYS A 319 11.19 20.91 -0.79
N LEU A 320 9.99 20.42 -1.12
CA LEU A 320 8.75 20.92 -0.53
C LEU A 320 8.68 20.63 0.97
N TRP A 321 9.12 19.45 1.40
CA TRP A 321 9.16 19.10 2.81
C TRP A 321 10.08 20.03 3.60
N LEU A 322 11.27 20.35 3.07
CA LEU A 322 12.17 21.33 3.68
C LEU A 322 11.56 22.74 3.72
N GLU A 323 10.90 23.17 2.64
CA GLU A 323 10.23 24.46 2.57
C GLU A 323 9.10 24.60 3.59
N VAL A 324 8.26 23.57 3.73
CA VAL A 324 7.07 23.61 4.60
C VAL A 324 7.40 23.34 6.06
N TYR A 325 8.35 22.45 6.35
CA TYR A 325 8.64 21.99 7.72
C TYR A 325 10.00 22.44 8.26
N GLY A 326 10.90 22.99 7.43
CA GLY A 326 12.23 23.40 7.85
C GLY A 326 13.16 22.24 8.24
N VAL A 327 12.80 21.00 7.91
CA VAL A 327 13.56 19.78 8.23
C VAL A 327 13.91 19.06 6.93
N GLU A 328 15.08 18.44 6.85
CA GLU A 328 15.43 17.62 5.69
C GLU A 328 14.55 16.37 5.60
N TYR A 329 14.14 16.00 4.39
CA TYR A 329 13.31 14.82 4.16
C TYR A 329 14.18 13.56 4.03
N PHE A 330 14.71 13.16 5.18
CA PHE A 330 15.58 12.01 5.34
C PHE A 330 15.29 11.32 6.68
N VAL A 331 15.28 9.99 6.68
CA VAL A 331 15.04 9.19 7.89
C VAL A 331 16.06 8.05 7.93
N CYS A 332 16.97 8.08 8.90
CA CYS A 332 17.92 6.99 9.11
C CYS A 332 17.20 5.64 9.26
N GLY A 333 17.53 4.66 8.43
CA GLY A 333 16.89 3.33 8.44
C GLY A 333 15.47 3.28 7.86
N GLY A 334 14.90 4.42 7.45
CA GLY A 334 13.57 4.56 6.85
C GLY A 334 13.59 4.86 5.35
N MET A 335 14.75 4.84 4.70
CA MET A 335 14.93 5.09 3.27
C MET A 335 15.02 3.78 2.46
N TYR A 336 15.05 3.87 1.13
CA TYR A 336 15.22 2.71 0.25
C TYR A 336 16.51 1.94 0.54
N ARG A 337 16.38 0.61 0.67
CA ARG A 337 17.47 -0.32 1.03
C ARG A 337 18.10 -1.04 -0.17
N GLY A 338 17.76 -0.64 -1.39
CA GLY A 338 18.13 -1.39 -2.59
C GLY A 338 17.18 -2.55 -2.88
N GLU A 339 17.45 -3.27 -3.96
CA GLU A 339 16.71 -4.49 -4.29
C GLU A 339 17.03 -5.61 -3.28
N PRO A 340 16.08 -6.50 -2.96
CA PRO A 340 16.35 -7.61 -2.08
C PRO A 340 17.47 -8.52 -2.64
N PRO A 341 18.47 -8.89 -1.84
CA PRO A 341 19.50 -9.82 -2.28
C PRO A 341 18.90 -11.20 -2.56
N ALA A 342 19.57 -12.05 -3.34
CA ALA A 342 19.09 -13.40 -3.64
C ALA A 342 18.76 -14.22 -2.37
N GLY A 343 19.50 -13.99 -1.28
CA GLY A 343 19.26 -14.64 0.01
C GLY A 343 17.93 -14.29 0.68
N TYR A 344 17.27 -13.19 0.28
CA TYR A 344 15.92 -12.85 0.72
C TYR A 344 14.92 -13.91 0.29
N TYR A 345 15.05 -14.48 -0.90
CA TYR A 345 14.10 -15.48 -1.43
C TYR A 345 14.42 -16.90 -0.97
N ARG A 346 14.76 -17.06 0.32
CA ARG A 346 15.02 -18.37 0.94
C ARG A 346 14.11 -18.53 2.14
N SER A 347 13.60 -19.74 2.36
CA SER A 347 12.72 -20.04 3.51
C SER A 347 13.38 -19.86 4.87
N ASP A 348 14.71 -19.91 4.93
CA ASP A 348 15.49 -19.68 6.14
C ASP A 348 15.90 -18.21 6.32
N TRP A 349 15.46 -17.31 5.43
CA TRP A 349 15.74 -15.89 5.57
C TRP A 349 15.09 -15.32 6.84
N LYS A 350 15.88 -14.54 7.57
CA LYS A 350 15.43 -13.76 8.71
C LYS A 350 15.91 -12.33 8.57
N ALA A 351 15.10 -11.40 9.06
CA ALA A 351 15.51 -10.03 9.26
C ALA A 351 16.79 -10.00 10.10
N ALA A 352 17.75 -9.13 9.75
CA ALA A 352 18.98 -8.98 10.53
C ALA A 352 18.65 -8.54 11.96
N GLU A 353 19.24 -9.21 12.95
CA GLU A 353 19.15 -8.85 14.36
C GLU A 353 20.25 -7.84 14.71
N GLY A 354 19.89 -6.72 15.35
CA GLY A 354 20.84 -5.75 15.90
C GLY A 354 21.12 -4.48 15.08
N SER A 355 21.52 -3.44 15.83
CA SER A 355 21.93 -2.06 15.49
C SER A 355 21.14 -1.25 14.45
N ILE A 356 20.50 -0.17 14.95
CA ILE A 356 19.90 0.96 14.20
C ILE A 356 21.00 1.83 13.59
N LEU A 357 21.95 1.25 12.86
CA LEU A 357 22.98 2.07 12.22
C LEU A 357 22.48 2.53 10.87
N CYS A 358 22.67 3.82 10.61
CA CYS A 358 22.78 4.42 9.27
C CYS A 358 23.99 3.85 8.50
N ASN A 359 24.34 2.59 8.72
CA ASN A 359 25.46 1.98 8.06
C ASN A 359 25.04 1.79 6.61
N HIS A 360 25.67 2.57 5.74
CA HIS A 360 25.74 2.32 4.32
C HIS A 360 25.86 0.80 4.11
N TYR A 361 24.76 0.18 3.70
CA TYR A 361 24.74 -1.24 3.38
C TYR A 361 25.59 -1.41 2.12
N GLN A 362 26.91 -1.53 2.30
CA GLN A 362 27.81 -1.96 1.26
C GLN A 362 27.69 -3.48 1.18
N SER A 363 26.64 -3.99 0.53
CA SER A 363 26.65 -5.37 0.05
C SER A 363 26.42 -5.41 -1.46
N VAL A 364 27.55 -5.50 -2.16
CA VAL A 364 27.83 -6.36 -3.31
C VAL A 364 26.61 -6.88 -4.11
N VAL A 365 26.50 -6.35 -5.34
CA VAL A 365 25.84 -6.83 -6.59
C VAL A 365 24.69 -5.95 -7.14
N VAL A 366 25.11 -5.14 -8.13
CA VAL A 366 24.48 -4.66 -9.39
C VAL A 366 23.09 -3.98 -9.39
N GLY A 367 23.06 -2.79 -10.01
CA GLY A 367 21.85 -2.07 -10.46
C GLY A 367 21.67 -0.74 -9.75
N ASN A 368 21.28 -0.78 -8.47
CA ASN A 368 20.72 0.37 -7.76
C ASN A 368 21.38 0.71 -6.42
N ALA A 369 22.55 0.15 -6.10
CA ALA A 369 23.23 0.40 -4.82
C ALA A 369 23.51 1.89 -4.54
N HIS A 370 23.70 2.68 -5.61
CA HIS A 370 23.90 4.13 -5.51
C HIS A 370 22.65 4.91 -5.06
N LEU A 371 21.47 4.27 -5.11
CA LEU A 371 20.16 4.82 -4.71
C LEU A 371 19.79 4.48 -3.27
N VAL A 372 20.54 3.60 -2.59
CA VAL A 372 20.36 3.32 -1.17
C VAL A 372 20.42 4.64 -0.41
N ASP A 373 19.47 4.84 0.50
CA ASP A 373 19.29 6.06 1.29
C ASP A 373 18.89 7.33 0.50
N LYS A 374 18.76 7.24 -0.84
CA LYS A 374 18.50 8.40 -1.72
C LYS A 374 17.19 8.33 -2.49
N ALA A 375 16.47 7.22 -2.41
CA ALA A 375 15.19 7.02 -3.08
C ALA A 375 14.04 6.83 -2.07
N GLY A 376 12.85 7.25 -2.49
CA GLY A 376 11.61 6.99 -1.78
C GLY A 376 10.98 5.64 -2.15
N ALA A 377 9.85 5.36 -1.52
CA ALA A 377 9.16 4.08 -1.55
C ALA A 377 8.16 4.00 -2.72
N SER A 378 6.85 4.07 -2.44
CA SER A 378 5.74 4.07 -3.41
C SER A 378 5.43 5.49 -3.94
N SER A 379 4.22 5.72 -4.47
CA SER A 379 3.77 7.05 -4.88
C SER A 379 2.27 7.25 -4.68
N THR A 380 1.83 8.51 -4.55
CA THR A 380 0.41 8.85 -4.61
C THR A 380 -0.08 8.95 -6.05
N SER A 381 -1.30 8.50 -6.36
CA SER A 381 -1.88 8.75 -7.67
C SER A 381 -2.10 10.25 -7.95
N PRO A 382 -1.93 10.73 -9.20
CA PRO A 382 -2.42 12.04 -9.60
C PRO A 382 -3.96 12.04 -9.52
N ALA A 383 -4.58 13.12 -9.03
CA ALA A 383 -6.03 13.17 -8.81
C ALA A 383 -6.87 12.85 -10.07
N SER A 384 -7.95 12.10 -9.83
CA SER A 384 -9.07 11.64 -10.69
C SER A 384 -8.73 10.75 -11.91
N GLU A 385 -9.28 9.53 -11.85
CA GLU A 385 -9.62 8.56 -12.90
C GLU A 385 -8.76 8.47 -14.17
N SER A 386 -8.11 7.31 -14.33
CA SER A 386 -7.65 6.74 -15.61
C SER A 386 -6.86 7.70 -16.52
N THR A 387 -5.81 8.31 -15.98
CA THR A 387 -4.78 8.92 -16.85
C THR A 387 -3.71 7.87 -17.12
N SER A 388 -3.53 7.51 -18.40
CA SER A 388 -2.41 6.67 -18.85
C SER A 388 -1.09 7.23 -18.30
N ILE A 389 -0.08 6.37 -18.06
CA ILE A 389 1.23 6.78 -17.54
C ILE A 389 1.79 8.01 -18.29
N GLU A 390 1.58 8.06 -19.61
CA GLU A 390 2.01 9.15 -20.50
C GLU A 390 1.35 10.51 -20.23
N SER A 391 0.14 10.51 -19.68
CA SER A 391 -0.69 11.69 -19.38
C SER A 391 -0.56 12.19 -17.94
N ARG A 392 0.25 11.52 -17.10
CA ARG A 392 0.52 11.94 -15.73
C ARG A 392 1.32 13.25 -15.71
N PRO A 393 0.95 14.23 -14.88
CA PRO A 393 1.73 15.46 -14.76
C PRO A 393 3.08 15.14 -14.15
N ARG A 394 4.15 15.46 -14.88
CA ARG A 394 5.52 15.23 -14.47
C ARG A 394 6.00 16.37 -13.58
N TRP A 395 6.79 16.02 -12.58
CA TRP A 395 7.66 16.99 -11.94
C TRP A 395 8.75 17.38 -12.95
N ILE A 396 8.69 18.63 -13.36
CA ILE A 396 9.60 19.26 -14.33
C ILE A 396 10.10 20.52 -13.62
N THR A 397 11.41 20.69 -13.53
CA THR A 397 12.01 21.91 -12.96
C THR A 397 11.77 23.10 -13.89
N PRO A 398 11.87 24.35 -13.40
CA PRO A 398 11.73 25.53 -14.25
C PRO A 398 12.66 25.50 -15.48
N GLU A 399 13.88 24.98 -15.37
CA GLU A 399 14.80 24.85 -16.50
C GLU A 399 14.26 23.88 -17.57
N GLN A 400 13.60 22.81 -17.14
CA GLN A 400 13.03 21.76 -18.00
C GLN A 400 11.66 22.16 -18.63
N THR A 401 11.00 23.20 -18.13
CA THR A 401 9.75 23.71 -18.74
C THR A 401 9.97 24.40 -20.08
N SER A 402 11.14 25.04 -20.27
CA SER A 402 11.50 25.74 -21.51
C SER A 402 11.67 24.79 -22.71
N SER A 403 11.98 23.52 -22.47
CA SER A 403 12.24 22.52 -23.52
C SER A 403 11.05 21.60 -23.82
N THR A 404 10.08 21.47 -22.90
CA THR A 404 9.01 20.44 -23.00
C THR A 404 7.60 21.00 -23.18
N GLY A 405 7.38 22.30 -22.94
CA GLY A 405 6.07 22.96 -23.09
C GLY A 405 4.98 22.43 -22.13
N LYS A 406 5.34 21.59 -21.15
CA LYS A 406 4.42 21.03 -20.16
C LYS A 406 4.53 21.79 -18.83
N PRO A 407 3.42 22.04 -18.11
CA PRO A 407 3.43 22.86 -16.90
C PRO A 407 4.15 22.14 -15.74
N GLY A 408 5.41 22.50 -15.52
CA GLY A 408 6.24 22.03 -14.40
C GLY A 408 5.90 22.70 -13.06
N PHE A 409 6.62 22.31 -12.02
CA PHE A 409 6.58 22.97 -10.72
C PHE A 409 7.45 24.21 -10.76
N ILE A 410 6.87 25.34 -10.34
CA ILE A 410 7.58 26.59 -10.09
C ILE A 410 7.46 26.79 -8.58
N PRO A 411 8.58 26.77 -7.82
CA PRO A 411 8.57 27.06 -6.40
C PRO A 411 7.84 28.37 -6.13
N MET A 412 7.03 28.42 -5.07
CA MET A 412 6.32 29.64 -4.72
C MET A 412 7.34 30.66 -4.19
N LYS A 413 7.61 31.71 -4.95
CA LYS A 413 8.37 32.87 -4.44
C LYS A 413 7.46 33.71 -3.55
N GLU A 414 8.00 34.28 -2.48
CA GLU A 414 7.28 35.22 -1.62
C GLU A 414 6.59 36.29 -2.48
N LYS A 415 5.35 36.69 -2.14
CA LYS A 415 4.71 37.81 -2.84
C LYS A 415 5.61 39.04 -2.67
N SER A 416 5.84 39.78 -3.76
CA SER A 416 6.54 41.05 -3.68
C SER A 416 5.87 41.92 -2.61
N THR A 417 6.62 42.65 -1.81
CA THR A 417 6.10 43.73 -0.94
C THR A 417 6.05 45.08 -1.68
N GLU A 418 6.61 45.13 -2.88
CA GLU A 418 6.66 46.31 -3.74
C GLU A 418 5.58 46.25 -4.81
N ARG A 419 4.74 47.29 -4.84
CA ARG A 419 3.62 47.43 -5.76
C ARG A 419 4.08 47.45 -7.21
N GLY A 420 3.47 46.64 -8.06
CA GLY A 420 3.81 46.52 -9.48
C GLY A 420 4.98 45.57 -9.78
N VAL A 421 5.62 44.99 -8.76
CA VAL A 421 6.74 44.06 -8.96
C VAL A 421 6.23 42.62 -8.99
N ASN A 422 6.56 41.90 -10.06
CA ASN A 422 6.33 40.47 -10.16
C ASN A 422 7.51 39.71 -9.54
N ASN A 423 7.35 39.23 -8.31
CA ASN A 423 8.40 38.43 -7.68
C ASN A 423 8.45 37.00 -8.21
N ASN A 424 7.52 36.60 -9.08
CA ASN A 424 7.50 35.32 -9.77
C ASN A 424 7.37 35.55 -11.28
N GLU A 425 8.49 35.89 -11.93
CA GLU A 425 8.62 36.19 -13.36
C GLU A 425 7.98 35.14 -14.30
N GLN A 426 7.68 33.93 -13.78
CA GLN A 426 7.12 32.81 -14.52
C GLN A 426 5.59 32.69 -14.40
N VAL A 427 4.94 33.52 -13.56
CA VAL A 427 3.48 33.66 -13.44
C VAL A 427 3.12 35.10 -13.78
N LYS A 428 2.58 35.34 -14.99
CA LYS A 428 2.36 36.70 -15.53
C LYS A 428 1.52 37.62 -14.63
N ASP A 429 0.62 37.03 -13.83
CA ASP A 429 -0.31 37.77 -12.97
C ASP A 429 0.10 37.77 -11.47
N TYR A 430 1.34 37.37 -11.15
CA TYR A 430 1.86 37.36 -9.76
C TYR A 430 2.47 38.69 -9.34
N ILE A 431 1.82 39.79 -9.73
CA ILE A 431 2.22 41.15 -9.40
C ILE A 431 1.57 41.54 -8.06
N PHE A 432 2.34 42.12 -7.15
CA PHE A 432 1.79 42.70 -5.93
C PHE A 432 1.04 44.00 -6.25
N GLY A 433 -0.25 44.04 -5.88
CA GLY A 433 -1.24 45.03 -6.35
C GLY A 433 -0.97 46.48 -6.00
#